data_AF-F2ND40-F1
#
_entry.id   AF-F2ND40-F1
#
_cell.length_a   1.000
_cell.length_b   1.000
_cell.length_c   1.000
_cell.angle_alpha   90.00
_cell.angle_beta   90.00
_cell.angle_gamma   90.00
#
_symmetry.space_group_name_H-M   'P 1'
#
loop_
_entity.id
_entity.type
_entity.pdbx_description
1 polymer ?
#
loop_
_entity_poly.entity_id
_entity_poly.type
_entity_poly.pdbx_seq_one_letter_code
_entity_poly.pdbx_strand_id
1 'polypeptide(L)'
;MTNKGGANGSFFGNHIYENLLARRSHLQYELSQVVDFSFVRNICRDFYVDWGRYAWDPVLMFKMVFLQFLYDLSDREVKEQITFNMAFKWFLGPSAEEFPPDHTTLCRFRQRLGADGFRTFFNAVVEQARSQGFVSDRLHILDV
;
A
#
# COMPACT_ATOMS: atom_id res chain seq x y z
N MET A 1 -5.59 5.81 18.78
CA MET A 1 -5.52 7.08 18.02
C MET A 1 -5.27 6.71 16.57
N THR A 2 -6.33 6.51 15.80
CA THR A 2 -6.27 6.03 14.41
C THR A 2 -5.80 7.16 13.49
N ASN A 3 -4.64 6.95 12.86
CA ASN A 3 -4.03 7.89 11.94
C ASN A 3 -4.89 7.99 10.68
N LYS A 4 -5.70 9.05 10.57
CA LYS A 4 -6.41 9.41 9.33
C LYS A 4 -5.38 9.86 8.30
N GLY A 5 -4.78 8.90 7.59
CA GLY A 5 -4.04 9.13 6.36
C GLY A 5 -5.00 9.38 5.18
N GLY A 6 -5.87 10.38 5.32
CA GLY A 6 -6.79 10.81 4.27
C GLY A 6 -6.36 12.16 3.72
N ALA A 7 -5.89 12.15 2.48
CA ALA A 7 -5.69 13.30 1.59
C ALA A 7 -5.54 14.68 2.27
N ASN A 8 -4.36 14.96 2.81
CA ASN A 8 -4.01 16.32 3.22
C ASN A 8 -3.61 17.13 1.96
N GLY A 9 -4.58 17.50 1.13
CA GLY A 9 -4.35 18.48 0.06
C GLY A 9 -5.32 18.49 -1.14
N SER A 10 -6.10 17.45 -1.40
CA SER A 10 -7.00 17.44 -2.57
C SER A 10 -8.42 17.87 -2.19
N PHE A 11 -8.87 18.99 -2.78
CA PHE A 11 -10.21 19.57 -2.62
C PHE A 11 -11.33 18.59 -2.99
N PHE A 12 -11.09 17.72 -3.98
CA PHE A 12 -12.05 16.70 -4.41
C PHE A 12 -11.73 15.31 -3.90
N GLY A 13 -10.49 15.04 -3.45
CA GLY A 13 -10.05 13.72 -3.03
C GLY A 13 -10.97 13.13 -1.95
N ASN A 14 -11.09 13.80 -0.80
CA ASN A 14 -11.89 13.27 0.30
C ASN A 14 -13.37 13.06 -0.08
N HIS A 15 -13.97 13.98 -0.83
CA HIS A 15 -15.39 13.89 -1.20
C HIS A 15 -15.69 12.78 -2.24
N ILE A 16 -14.80 12.59 -3.22
CA ILE A 16 -14.92 11.53 -4.22
C ILE A 16 -14.73 10.16 -3.55
N TYR A 17 -13.73 10.04 -2.68
CA TYR A 17 -13.44 8.77 -2.00
C TYR A 17 -14.57 8.35 -1.05
N GLU A 18 -15.12 9.29 -0.28
CA GLU A 18 -16.25 9.00 0.62
C GLU A 18 -17.50 8.54 -0.17
N ASN A 19 -17.81 9.14 -1.32
CA ASN A 19 -19.00 8.76 -2.09
C ASN A 19 -18.84 7.48 -2.93
N LEU A 20 -17.65 7.21 -3.48
CA LEU A 20 -17.43 6.01 -4.31
C LEU A 20 -17.22 4.75 -3.47
N LEU A 21 -16.45 4.84 -2.38
CA LEU A 21 -16.07 3.67 -1.58
C LEU A 21 -17.14 3.29 -0.56
N ALA A 22 -17.95 4.24 -0.05
CA ALA A 22 -19.04 3.91 0.87
C ALA A 22 -20.14 3.03 0.23
N ARG A 23 -20.22 2.98 -1.11
CA ARG A 23 -21.24 2.21 -1.84
C ARG A 23 -20.87 0.75 -2.06
N ARG A 24 -19.59 0.37 -1.93
CA ARG A 24 -19.09 -0.99 -2.18
C ARG A 24 -18.02 -1.31 -1.13
N SER A 25 -18.22 -2.37 -0.34
CA SER A 25 -17.20 -2.89 0.56
C SER A 25 -16.04 -3.44 -0.27
N HIS A 26 -15.04 -2.59 -0.51
CA HIS A 26 -13.82 -2.95 -1.21
C HIS A 26 -12.81 -3.52 -0.20
N LEU A 27 -12.12 -4.61 -0.57
CA LEU A 27 -11.09 -5.24 0.27
C LEU A 27 -10.04 -4.22 0.75
N GLN A 28 -9.72 -3.22 -0.08
CA GLN A 28 -8.81 -2.12 0.23
C GLN A 28 -9.29 -1.26 1.40
N TYR A 29 -10.61 -1.07 1.53
CA TYR A 29 -11.23 -0.33 2.63
C TYR A 29 -11.13 -1.11 3.93
N GLU A 30 -11.44 -2.41 3.90
CA GLU A 30 -11.30 -3.27 5.07
C GLU A 30 -9.83 -3.35 5.53
N LEU A 31 -8.91 -3.56 4.58
CA LEU A 31 -7.47 -3.61 4.86
C LEU A 31 -6.93 -2.32 5.49
N SER A 32 -7.40 -1.15 5.06
CA SER A 32 -6.93 0.12 5.63
C SER A 32 -7.47 0.40 7.04
N GLN A 33 -8.59 -0.23 7.43
CA GLN A 33 -9.07 -0.21 8.81
C GLN A 33 -8.28 -1.18 9.70
N VAL A 34 -7.82 -2.30 9.13
CA VAL A 34 -7.19 -3.40 9.88
C VAL A 34 -5.68 -3.23 10.03
N VAL A 35 -5.02 -2.67 9.02
CA VAL A 35 -3.55 -2.61 8.97
C VAL A 35 -3.08 -1.17 9.03
N ASP A 36 -2.35 -0.84 10.09
CA ASP A 36 -1.54 0.38 10.11
C ASP A 36 -0.24 0.11 9.37
N PHE A 37 0.00 0.86 8.28
CA PHE A 37 1.22 0.76 7.47
C PHE A 37 2.34 1.69 7.97
N SER A 38 2.18 2.41 9.08
CA SER A 38 3.18 3.34 9.60
C SER A 38 4.52 2.67 9.92
N PHE A 39 4.51 1.39 10.33
CA PHE A 39 5.70 0.59 10.66
C PHE A 39 6.69 0.46 9.49
N VAL A 40 6.20 0.57 8.25
CA VAL A 40 7.03 0.52 7.04
C VAL A 40 8.16 1.54 7.08
N ARG A 41 7.92 2.73 7.63
CA ARG A 41 8.97 3.77 7.75
C ARG A 41 10.14 3.32 8.61
N ASN A 42 9.89 2.45 9.59
CA ASN A 42 10.95 1.87 10.41
C ASN A 42 11.73 0.80 9.66
N ILE A 43 11.04 -0.06 8.88
CA ILE A 43 11.68 -1.08 8.04
C ILE A 43 12.57 -0.42 6.98
N CYS A 44 12.11 0.67 6.38
CA CYS A 44 12.83 1.37 5.31
C CYS A 44 13.88 2.37 5.81
N ARG A 45 14.03 2.58 7.11
CA ARG A 45 14.85 3.67 7.66
C ARG A 45 16.29 3.63 7.14
N ASP A 46 16.87 2.44 7.05
CA ASP A 46 18.27 2.30 6.63
C ASP A 46 18.48 2.53 5.12
N PHE A 47 17.39 2.50 4.33
CA PHE A 47 17.43 2.71 2.88
C PHE A 47 17.04 4.14 2.48
N TYR A 48 16.54 4.93 3.42
CA TYR A 48 16.04 6.28 3.18
C TYR A 48 16.89 7.27 3.97
N VAL A 49 17.53 8.17 3.22
CA VAL A 49 18.28 9.29 3.80
C VAL A 49 17.37 10.50 3.86
N ASP A 50 17.46 11.27 4.95
CA ASP A 50 16.68 12.51 5.14
C ASP A 50 17.07 13.61 4.13
N TRP A 51 18.23 13.46 3.48
CA TRP A 51 18.83 14.45 2.59
C TRP A 51 19.16 13.83 1.23
N GLY A 52 18.63 14.39 0.15
CA GLY A 52 18.87 13.92 -1.21
C GLY A 52 17.71 14.18 -2.17
N ARG A 53 17.75 13.55 -3.34
CA ARG A 53 16.66 13.62 -4.33
C ARG A 53 15.38 13.05 -3.70
N TYR A 54 14.26 13.75 -3.88
CA TYR A 54 12.96 13.37 -3.32
C TYR A 54 12.63 11.91 -3.67
N ALA A 55 12.72 11.04 -2.66
CA ALA A 55 12.36 9.64 -2.79
C ALA A 55 10.85 9.50 -2.53
N TRP A 56 10.21 8.56 -3.24
CA TRP A 56 8.81 8.23 -2.99
C TRP A 56 8.62 7.73 -1.57
N ASP A 57 7.52 8.13 -0.92
CA ASP A 57 7.18 7.70 0.44
C ASP A 57 7.24 6.15 0.53
N PRO A 58 8.05 5.58 1.45
CA PRO A 58 8.20 4.13 1.54
C PRO A 58 6.86 3.44 1.81
N VAL A 59 5.95 4.08 2.54
CA VAL A 59 4.60 3.54 2.80
C VAL A 59 3.82 3.38 1.49
N LEU A 60 3.86 4.38 0.61
CA LEU A 60 3.23 4.33 -0.71
C LEU A 60 3.83 3.19 -1.54
N MET A 61 5.17 3.12 -1.61
CA MET A 61 5.87 2.07 -2.37
C MET A 61 5.51 0.67 -1.87
N PHE A 62 5.44 0.48 -0.56
CA PHE A 62 5.03 -0.79 0.03
C PHE A 62 3.59 -1.15 -0.26
N LYS A 63 2.66 -0.20 -0.20
CA LYS A 63 1.26 -0.44 -0.55
C LYS A 63 1.11 -0.86 -2.01
N MET A 64 1.91 -0.31 -2.92
CA MET A 64 1.95 -0.76 -4.32
C MET A 64 2.39 -2.23 -4.42
N VAL A 65 3.50 -2.58 -3.76
CA VAL A 65 4.03 -3.94 -3.74
C VAL A 65 3.03 -4.92 -3.09
N PHE A 66 2.34 -4.48 -2.04
CA PHE A 66 1.33 -5.29 -1.37
C PHE A 66 0.14 -5.57 -2.27
N LEU A 67 -0.40 -4.56 -2.96
CA LEU A 67 -1.47 -4.75 -3.94
C LEU A 67 -1.02 -5.62 -5.11
N GLN A 68 0.23 -5.48 -5.52
CA GLN A 68 0.82 -6.33 -6.55
C GLN A 68 0.74 -7.81 -6.18
N PHE A 69 1.13 -8.14 -4.95
CA PHE A 69 1.07 -9.51 -4.45
C PHE A 69 -0.36 -9.99 -4.21
N LEU A 70 -1.22 -9.13 -3.63
CA LEU A 70 -2.60 -9.47 -3.29
C LEU A 70 -3.46 -9.82 -4.51
N TYR A 71 -3.17 -9.19 -5.65
CA TYR A 71 -3.91 -9.35 -6.90
C TYR A 71 -3.11 -10.07 -8.00
N ASP A 72 -1.94 -10.59 -7.67
CA ASP A 72 -1.02 -11.25 -8.62
C ASP A 72 -0.78 -10.45 -9.91
N LEU A 73 -0.33 -9.19 -9.76
CA LEU A 73 -0.14 -8.25 -10.86
C LEU A 73 1.34 -8.10 -11.25
N SER A 74 1.62 -7.84 -12.51
CA SER A 74 2.94 -7.35 -12.93
C SER A 74 3.18 -5.89 -12.52
N ASP A 75 4.43 -5.42 -12.63
CA ASP A 75 4.78 -4.04 -12.30
C ASP A 75 4.05 -3.01 -13.17
N ARG A 76 3.72 -3.40 -14.41
CA ARG A 76 2.99 -2.57 -15.35
C ARG A 76 1.50 -2.57 -15.01
N GLU A 77 0.94 -3.75 -14.75
CA GLU A 77 -0.46 -3.89 -14.39
C GLU A 77 -0.78 -3.19 -13.08
N VAL A 78 0.07 -3.28 -12.05
CA VAL A 78 -0.19 -2.58 -10.79
C VAL A 78 -0.20 -1.06 -10.99
N LYS A 79 0.71 -0.53 -11.82
CA LYS A 79 0.74 0.90 -12.18
C LYS A 79 -0.54 1.31 -12.93
N GLU A 80 -0.98 0.51 -13.88
CA GLU A 80 -2.23 0.75 -14.62
C GLU A 80 -3.45 0.69 -13.71
N GLN A 81 -3.54 -0.33 -12.84
CA GLN A 81 -4.60 -0.45 -11.84
C GLN A 81 -4.61 0.77 -10.91
N ILE A 82 -3.46 1.25 -10.43
CA ILE A 82 -3.43 2.46 -9.58
C ILE A 82 -3.85 3.71 -10.37
N THR A 83 -3.60 3.75 -11.67
CA THR A 83 -3.96 4.88 -12.53
C THR A 83 -5.46 4.93 -12.82
N PHE A 84 -6.08 3.77 -13.09
CA PHE A 84 -7.48 3.69 -13.53
C PHE A 84 -8.46 3.27 -12.43
N ASN A 85 -8.00 2.53 -11.41
CA ASN A 85 -8.81 2.04 -10.32
C ASN A 85 -8.72 2.98 -9.12
N MET A 86 -9.82 3.69 -8.87
CA MET A 86 -9.92 4.66 -7.80
C MET A 86 -9.76 4.04 -6.40
N ALA A 87 -10.16 2.78 -6.20
CA ALA A 87 -9.99 2.08 -4.92
C ALA A 87 -8.52 1.79 -4.63
N PHE A 88 -7.73 1.43 -5.66
CA PHE A 88 -6.28 1.29 -5.53
C PHE A 88 -5.67 2.65 -5.20
N LYS A 89 -6.01 3.69 -5.97
CA LYS A 89 -5.47 5.04 -5.76
C LYS A 89 -5.76 5.57 -4.35
N TRP A 90 -6.98 5.37 -3.86
CA TRP A 90 -7.35 5.71 -2.49
C TRP A 90 -6.51 4.99 -1.45
N PHE A 91 -6.34 3.67 -1.61
CA PHE A 91 -5.59 2.84 -0.67
C PHE A 91 -4.16 3.33 -0.49
N LEU A 92 -3.49 3.73 -1.58
CA LEU A 92 -2.13 4.25 -1.53
C LEU A 92 -2.04 5.57 -0.76
N GLY A 93 -3.09 6.39 -0.76
CA GLY A 93 -3.13 7.71 -0.13
C GLY A 93 -2.52 8.91 -0.87
N PRO A 94 -1.97 8.84 -2.12
CA PRO A 94 -1.64 10.06 -2.85
C PRO A 94 -2.92 10.81 -3.23
N SER A 95 -2.81 12.12 -3.46
CA SER A 95 -3.90 12.91 -4.02
C SER A 95 -4.42 12.25 -5.30
N ALA A 96 -5.74 12.29 -5.53
CA ALA A 96 -6.39 11.70 -6.70
C ALA A 96 -5.83 12.21 -8.05
N GLU A 97 -5.06 13.29 -8.03
CA GLU A 97 -4.45 13.95 -9.18
C GLU A 97 -2.99 13.52 -9.43
N GLU A 98 -2.32 12.85 -8.49
CA GLU A 98 -0.92 12.47 -8.63
C GLU A 98 -0.76 11.14 -9.39
N PHE A 99 0.25 11.04 -10.24
CA PHE A 99 0.55 9.79 -10.96
C PHE A 99 1.36 8.84 -10.06
N PRO A 100 1.11 7.53 -10.12
CA PRO A 100 1.88 6.57 -9.36
C PRO A 100 3.35 6.53 -9.82
N PRO A 101 4.27 6.10 -8.93
CA PRO A 101 5.64 5.78 -9.28
C PRO A 101 5.72 4.89 -10.52
N ASP A 102 6.74 5.10 -11.34
CA ASP A 102 6.95 4.27 -12.50
C ASP A 102 7.34 2.82 -12.11
N HIS A 103 7.01 1.86 -12.98
CA HIS A 103 7.32 0.44 -12.79
C HIS A 103 8.81 0.17 -12.52
N THR A 104 9.70 0.95 -13.12
CA THR A 104 11.15 0.87 -12.87
C THR A 104 11.53 1.27 -11.43
N THR A 105 10.81 2.23 -10.86
CA THR A 105 11.01 2.68 -9.48
C THR A 105 10.54 1.59 -8.50
N LEU A 106 9.40 0.97 -8.78
CA LEU A 106 8.88 -0.16 -8.01
C LEU A 106 9.84 -1.35 -8.03
N CYS A 107 10.37 -1.69 -9.20
CA CYS A 107 11.34 -2.77 -9.34
C CYS A 107 12.61 -2.52 -8.50
N ARG A 108 13.20 -1.31 -8.58
CA ARG A 108 14.36 -0.93 -7.77
C ARG A 108 14.06 -0.95 -6.28
N PHE A 109 12.87 -0.52 -5.87
CA PHE A 109 12.44 -0.54 -4.48
C PHE A 109 12.39 -1.97 -3.94
N ARG A 110 11.79 -2.91 -4.67
CA ARG A 110 11.77 -4.33 -4.27
C ARG A 110 13.15 -4.95 -4.18
N GLN A 111 14.02 -4.64 -5.14
CA GLN A 111 15.42 -5.10 -5.10
C GLN A 111 16.16 -4.59 -3.87
N ARG A 112 15.95 -3.33 -3.48
CA ARG A 112 16.54 -2.75 -2.26
C ARG A 112 15.99 -3.38 -0.99
N LEU A 113 14.70 -3.67 -0.97
CA LEU A 113 14.05 -4.26 0.19
C LEU A 113 14.56 -5.68 0.47
N GLY A 114 14.83 -6.43 -0.59
CA GLY A 114 15.30 -7.81 -0.49
C GLY A 114 14.27 -8.77 0.14
N ALA A 115 14.58 -10.06 0.14
CA ALA A 115 13.66 -11.08 0.65
C ALA A 115 13.33 -10.89 2.15
N ASP A 116 14.31 -10.46 2.95
CA ASP A 116 14.12 -10.27 4.39
C ASP A 116 13.20 -9.09 4.72
N GLY A 117 13.34 -7.97 4.00
CA GLY A 117 12.45 -6.82 4.17
C GLY A 117 11.02 -7.16 3.76
N PHE A 118 10.87 -7.93 2.67
CA PHE A 118 9.58 -8.47 2.24
C PHE A 118 8.94 -9.36 3.29
N ARG A 119 9.69 -10.34 3.81
CA ARG A 119 9.21 -11.26 4.83
C ARG A 119 8.80 -10.53 6.10
N THR A 120 9.62 -9.60 6.56
CA THR A 120 9.34 -8.77 7.74
C THR A 120 8.05 -7.98 7.55
N PHE A 121 7.86 -7.39 6.37
CA PHE A 121 6.66 -6.65 6.03
C PHE A 121 5.41 -7.53 6.05
N PHE A 122 5.42 -8.66 5.32
CA PHE A 122 4.27 -9.55 5.25
C PHE A 122 3.91 -10.13 6.61
N ASN A 123 4.90 -10.52 7.41
CA ASN A 123 4.68 -10.99 8.77
C ASN A 123 3.99 -9.93 9.63
N ALA A 124 4.46 -8.67 9.57
CA ALA A 124 3.84 -7.57 10.32
C ALA A 124 2.38 -7.32 9.88
N VAL A 125 2.09 -7.39 8.58
CA VAL A 125 0.71 -7.27 8.09
C VAL A 125 -0.17 -8.41 8.60
N VAL A 126 0.31 -9.65 8.53
CA VAL A 126 -0.41 -10.84 9.00
C VAL A 126 -0.63 -10.81 10.51
N GLU A 127 0.37 -10.40 11.29
CA GLU A 127 0.27 -10.26 12.75
C GLU A 127 -0.79 -9.21 13.14
N GLN A 128 -0.80 -8.06 12.45
CA GLN A 128 -1.84 -7.05 12.66
C GLN A 128 -3.23 -7.59 12.34
N ALA A 129 -3.38 -8.28 11.20
CA ALA A 129 -4.66 -8.86 10.81
C ALA A 129 -5.13 -9.98 11.75
N ARG A 130 -4.20 -10.80 12.29
CA ARG A 130 -4.46 -11.79 13.34
C ARG A 130 -4.92 -11.12 14.64
N SER A 131 -4.24 -10.05 15.07
CA SER A 131 -4.57 -9.36 16.32
C SER A 131 -5.98 -8.76 16.34
N GLN A 132 -6.52 -8.43 15.17
CA GLN A 132 -7.88 -7.90 15.00
C GLN A 132 -8.92 -8.98 14.68
N GLY A 133 -8.55 -10.27 14.65
CA GLY A 133 -9.47 -11.38 14.43
C GLY A 133 -9.92 -11.60 12.98
N PHE A 134 -9.27 -10.96 12.00
CA PHE A 134 -9.61 -11.08 10.57
C PHE A 134 -8.96 -12.30 9.90
N VAL A 135 -7.94 -12.89 10.51
CA VAL A 135 -7.24 -14.08 9.99
C VAL A 135 -7.67 -15.30 10.79
N SER A 136 -8.54 -16.14 10.20
CA SER A 136 -8.59 -17.55 10.60
C SER A 136 -7.38 -18.28 10.01
N ASP A 137 -6.87 -19.34 10.63
CA ASP A 137 -5.68 -20.13 10.24
C ASP A 137 -5.78 -20.84 8.86
N ARG A 138 -6.55 -20.32 7.90
CA ARG A 138 -6.50 -20.76 6.51
C ARG A 138 -5.31 -20.10 5.81
N LEU A 139 -4.20 -20.83 5.83
CA LEU A 139 -3.06 -20.64 4.95
C LEU A 139 -3.56 -20.69 3.49
N HIS A 140 -3.72 -19.54 2.84
CA HIS A 140 -3.78 -19.48 1.39
C HIS A 140 -2.34 -19.60 0.88
N ILE A 141 -1.94 -20.83 0.57
CA ILE A 141 -0.73 -21.08 -0.21
C ILE A 141 -1.01 -20.54 -1.60
N LEU A 142 -0.35 -19.45 -1.98
CA LEU A 142 -0.19 -19.10 -3.38
C LEU A 142 0.83 -20.11 -3.93
N ASP A 143 0.32 -21.13 -4.59
CA ASP A 143 1.14 -22.07 -5.36
C ASP A 143 1.50 -21.37 -6.67
N VAL A 144 2.81 -21.27 -6.95
CA VAL A 144 3.38 -20.69 -8.18
C VAL A 144 3.79 -21.82 -9.11
#